data_AF-S7VCI3-F1
#
_entry.id   AF-S7VCI3-F1
#
_cell.length_a   1.000
_cell.length_b   1.000
_cell.length_c   1.000
_cell.angle_alpha   90.00
_cell.angle_beta   90.00
_cell.angle_gamma   90.00
#
_symmetry.space_group_name_H-M   'P 1'
#
loop_
_entity.id
_entity.type
_entity.pdbx_description
1 polymer ?
#
loop_
_entity_poly.entity_id
_entity_poly.type
_entity_poly.pdbx_seq_one_letter_code
_entity_poly.pdbx_strand_id
1 'polypeptide(L)'
;MTPDGKTFDQSTANALSLKQNLIILCGHYKGVDERVRQKFITREISIGDFVLSGGELPAALVTDAIIRLLPGVLNDETSALTDSFQDGLLAPPVFTRPAEYAGLKVPEVLLSGHAAKIESWRFEQSVRRTHERRPDLMNGDLSKERGDNI
;
A
#
# COMPACT_ATOMS: atom_id res chain seq x y z
N MET A 1 5.24 13.38 -10.50
CA MET A 1 3.91 13.14 -9.89
C MET A 1 2.86 13.80 -10.75
N THR A 2 1.86 13.04 -11.22
CA THR A 2 0.86 13.54 -12.16
C THR A 2 -0.41 12.67 -12.10
N PRO A 3 -1.63 13.23 -12.23
CA PRO A 3 -2.87 12.46 -12.07
C PRO A 3 -3.13 11.45 -13.21
N ASP A 4 -2.56 11.66 -14.39
CA ASP A 4 -2.64 10.79 -15.58
C ASP A 4 -1.59 9.67 -15.59
N GLY A 5 -0.77 9.56 -14.54
CA GLY A 5 0.20 8.49 -14.37
C GLY A 5 -0.42 7.20 -13.83
N LYS A 6 0.35 6.11 -13.83
CA LYS A 6 -0.09 4.85 -13.22
C LYS A 6 -0.33 5.04 -11.72
N THR A 7 -1.46 4.55 -11.22
CA THR A 7 -1.79 4.61 -9.78
C THR A 7 -0.76 3.85 -8.97
N PHE A 8 -0.21 4.51 -7.94
CA PHE A 8 0.76 3.97 -7.01
C PHE A 8 0.16 2.82 -6.20
N ASP A 9 0.91 1.72 -6.08
CA ASP A 9 0.54 0.54 -5.30
C ASP A 9 1.74 -0.04 -4.54
N GLN A 10 1.48 -1.00 -3.66
CA GLN A 10 2.53 -1.61 -2.84
C GLN A 10 3.60 -2.31 -3.68
N SER A 11 3.23 -2.89 -4.82
CA SER A 11 4.19 -3.51 -5.75
C SER A 11 5.17 -2.48 -6.33
N THR A 12 4.68 -1.29 -6.63
CA THR A 12 5.49 -0.16 -7.09
C THR A 12 6.41 0.35 -5.98
N ALA A 13 5.92 0.45 -4.74
CA ALA A 13 6.76 0.80 -3.58
C ALA A 13 7.92 -0.19 -3.41
N ASN A 14 7.61 -1.50 -3.44
CA ASN A 14 8.60 -2.58 -3.37
C ASN A 14 9.62 -2.51 -4.52
N ALA A 15 9.20 -2.19 -5.74
CA ALA A 15 10.12 -2.05 -6.88
C ALA A 15 11.02 -0.80 -6.78
N LEU A 16 10.50 0.30 -6.23
CA LEU A 16 11.24 1.54 -6.06
C LEU A 16 12.20 1.51 -4.86
N SER A 17 11.90 0.75 -3.79
CA SER A 17 12.81 0.58 -2.65
C SER A 17 14.11 -0.15 -2.99
N LEU A 18 14.12 -0.90 -4.09
CA LEU A 18 15.34 -1.55 -4.62
C LEU A 18 16.24 -0.58 -5.42
N LYS A 19 15.83 0.69 -5.60
CA LYS A 19 16.62 1.69 -6.33
C LYS A 19 17.52 2.46 -5.38
N GLN A 20 18.71 2.83 -5.84
CA GLN A 20 19.66 3.61 -5.04
C GLN A 20 19.33 5.10 -5.04
N ASN A 21 19.05 5.68 -6.21
CA ASN A 21 18.80 7.11 -6.37
C ASN A 21 17.47 7.32 -7.07
N LEU A 22 16.60 8.14 -6.46
CA LEU A 22 15.32 8.54 -7.00
C LEU A 22 15.25 10.07 -7.01
N ILE A 23 14.82 10.63 -8.14
CA ILE A 23 14.49 12.05 -8.27
C ILE A 23 13.00 12.13 -8.55
N ILE A 24 12.26 12.82 -7.68
CA ILE A 24 10.81 13.00 -7.83
C ILE A 24 10.55 14.42 -8.31
N LEU A 25 9.98 14.55 -9.52
CA LEU A 25 9.52 15.84 -10.02
C LEU A 25 8.11 16.14 -9.52
N CYS A 26 7.99 17.20 -8.72
CA CYS A 26 6.74 17.75 -8.24
C CYS A 26 6.23 18.79 -9.24
N GLY A 27 5.18 18.45 -9.99
CA GLY A 27 4.49 19.41 -10.84
C GLY A 27 3.68 20.40 -10.00
N HIS A 28 3.60 21.65 -10.44
CA HIS A 28 2.73 22.67 -9.84
C HIS A 28 1.87 23.32 -10.92
N TYR A 29 0.84 24.05 -10.53
CA TYR A 29 -0.09 24.73 -11.45
C TYR A 29 -0.84 23.76 -12.39
N LYS A 30 -0.56 23.82 -13.69
CA LYS A 30 -1.18 22.98 -14.73
C LYS A 30 -0.37 21.75 -15.09
N GLY A 31 0.84 21.61 -14.54
CA GLY A 31 1.72 20.47 -14.77
C GLY A 31 3.09 20.88 -15.29
N VAL A 32 3.75 19.92 -15.92
CA VAL A 32 5.10 20.05 -16.47
C VAL A 32 4.98 20.06 -17.99
N ASP A 33 5.84 20.83 -18.69
CA ASP A 33 5.90 20.84 -20.15
C ASP A 33 6.04 19.41 -20.71
N GLU A 34 5.20 19.07 -21.68
CA GLU A 34 5.14 17.71 -22.23
C GLU A 34 6.46 17.24 -22.83
N ARG A 35 7.29 18.15 -23.37
CA ARG A 35 8.61 17.80 -23.92
C ARG A 35 9.60 17.44 -22.82
N VAL A 36 9.46 18.03 -21.62
CA VAL A 36 10.24 17.65 -20.44
C VAL A 36 9.82 16.27 -19.95
N ARG A 37 8.50 16.00 -19.94
CA ARG A 37 7.95 14.67 -19.61
C ARG A 37 8.54 13.60 -20.52
N GLN A 38 8.40 13.77 -21.84
CA GLN A 38 8.90 12.84 -22.85
C GLN A 38 10.42 12.62 -22.81
N LYS A 39 11.20 13.66 -22.47
CA LYS A 39 12.66 13.60 -22.54
C LYS A 39 13.33 13.07 -21.27
N PHE A 40 12.76 13.34 -20.09
CA PHE A 40 13.45 13.10 -18.81
C PHE A 40 12.67 12.23 -17.83
N ILE A 41 11.35 12.12 -17.97
CA ILE A 41 10.54 11.38 -17.01
C ILE A 41 10.53 9.90 -17.40
N THR A 42 11.02 9.07 -16.48
CA THR A 42 11.13 7.61 -16.67
C THR A 42 9.92 6.84 -16.14
N ARG A 43 9.13 7.48 -15.27
CA ARG A 43 7.90 6.93 -14.73
C ARG A 43 6.97 8.03 -14.25
N GLU A 44 5.70 7.89 -14.59
CA GLU A 44 4.63 8.77 -14.15
C GLU A 44 3.76 8.05 -13.13
N ILE A 45 3.55 8.70 -11.98
CA ILE A 45 2.86 8.12 -10.82
C ILE A 45 1.73 9.05 -10.41
N SER A 46 0.53 8.47 -10.31
CA SER A 46 -0.65 9.04 -9.68
C SER A 46 -0.82 8.42 -8.28
N ILE A 47 -1.40 9.17 -7.33
CA ILE A 47 -1.75 8.64 -6.00
C ILE A 47 -3.25 8.33 -5.86
N GLY A 48 -4.01 8.50 -6.94
CA GLY A 48 -5.44 8.21 -6.99
C GLY A 48 -6.22 9.21 -7.85
N ASP A 49 -7.50 8.94 -8.02
CA ASP A 49 -8.39 9.67 -8.94
C ASP A 49 -8.96 10.94 -8.28
N PHE A 50 -8.06 11.86 -7.93
CA PHE A 50 -8.38 13.17 -7.38
C PHE A 50 -7.25 14.17 -7.70
N VAL A 51 -7.49 15.46 -7.48
CA VAL A 51 -6.55 16.54 -7.83
C VAL A 51 -6.05 17.24 -6.57
N LEU A 52 -4.73 17.46 -6.51
CA LEU A 52 -4.07 18.25 -5.48
C LEU A 52 -3.47 19.53 -6.09
N SER A 53 -3.10 20.49 -5.23
CA SER A 53 -2.51 21.76 -5.68
C SER A 53 -1.11 21.61 -6.29
N GLY A 54 -0.39 20.56 -5.92
CA GLY A 54 0.99 20.31 -6.34
C GLY A 54 1.43 18.87 -6.04
N GLY A 55 2.60 18.52 -6.58
CA GLY A 55 3.17 17.17 -6.51
C GLY A 55 3.89 16.84 -5.20
N GLU A 56 4.01 17.77 -4.26
CA GLU A 56 4.79 17.65 -3.03
C GLU A 56 4.20 16.61 -2.06
N LEU A 57 2.89 16.65 -1.83
CA LEU A 57 2.21 15.64 -0.99
C LEU A 57 2.27 14.23 -1.62
N PRO A 58 1.97 14.05 -2.92
CA PRO A 58 2.20 12.79 -3.61
C PRO A 58 3.66 12.29 -3.48
N ALA A 59 4.64 13.18 -3.62
CA ALA A 59 6.05 12.83 -3.48
C ALA A 59 6.41 12.38 -2.06
N ALA A 60 5.86 13.03 -1.04
CA ALA A 60 6.03 12.65 0.36
C ALA A 60 5.40 11.27 0.65
N LEU A 61 4.19 11.01 0.14
CA LEU A 61 3.51 9.71 0.28
C LEU A 61 4.30 8.57 -0.34
N VAL A 62 4.78 8.75 -1.58
CA VAL A 62 5.60 7.75 -2.27
C VAL A 62 6.91 7.52 -1.52
N THR A 63 7.56 8.60 -1.06
CA THR A 63 8.79 8.53 -0.28
C THR A 63 8.60 7.75 1.03
N ASP A 64 7.54 8.02 1.79
CA ASP A 64 7.22 7.31 3.04
C ASP A 64 7.02 5.81 2.81
N ALA A 65 6.22 5.45 1.80
CA ALA A 65 5.96 4.06 1.44
C ALA A 65 7.21 3.29 0.97
N ILE A 66 8.18 3.98 0.38
CA ILE A 66 9.47 3.40 -0.03
C ILE A 66 10.41 3.26 1.16
N ILE A 67 10.58 4.32 1.96
CA ILE A 67 11.56 4.38 3.05
C ILE A 67 11.28 3.31 4.10
N ARG A 68 10.01 3.06 4.43
CA ARG A 68 9.64 2.02 5.40
C ARG A 68 10.08 0.60 4.99
N LEU A 69 10.34 0.36 3.71
CA LEU A 69 10.78 -0.93 3.18
C LEU A 69 12.30 -1.09 3.19
N LEU A 70 13.05 -0.03 3.51
CA LEU A 70 14.51 -0.08 3.54
C LEU A 70 14.98 -0.81 4.82
N PRO A 71 15.98 -1.71 4.71
CA PRO A 71 16.54 -2.41 5.87
C PRO A 71 17.01 -1.43 6.95
N GLY A 72 16.67 -1.73 8.20
CA GLY A 72 17.06 -0.91 9.36
C GLY A 72 16.19 0.32 9.65
N VAL A 73 15.16 0.62 8.83
CA VAL A 73 14.20 1.70 9.12
C VAL A 73 13.14 1.24 10.12
N LEU A 74 12.62 0.02 9.96
CA LEU A 74 11.68 -0.57 10.90
C LEU A 74 12.41 -1.47 11.91
N ASN A 75 12.01 -1.38 13.17
CA ASN A 75 12.58 -2.23 14.24
C ASN A 75 12.18 -3.70 14.10
N ASP A 76 11.05 -3.98 13.46
CA ASP A 76 10.56 -5.32 13.17
C ASP A 76 10.27 -5.45 11.68
N GLU A 77 11.19 -6.09 10.97
CA GLU A 77 11.08 -6.30 9.52
C GLU A 77 9.88 -7.20 9.15
N THR A 78 9.44 -8.07 10.07
CA THR A 78 8.29 -8.95 9.83
C THR A 78 6.97 -8.18 9.80
N SER A 79 6.90 -7.03 10.47
CA SER A 79 5.74 -6.13 10.42
C SER A 79 5.51 -5.61 9.00
N ALA A 80 6.56 -5.24 8.25
CA ALA A 80 6.40 -4.79 6.87
C ALA A 80 5.95 -5.89 5.91
N LEU A 81 6.32 -7.14 6.18
CA LEU A 81 6.01 -8.31 5.35
C LEU A 81 4.57 -8.82 5.56
N THR A 82 3.99 -8.57 6.73
CA THR A 82 2.64 -9.03 7.11
C THR A 82 1.58 -7.94 6.98
N ASP A 83 1.97 -6.78 6.46
CA ASP A 83 1.08 -5.65 6.23
C ASP A 83 0.13 -5.87 5.05
N SER A 84 -0.90 -5.02 5.01
CA SER A 84 -1.86 -5.02 3.91
C SER A 84 -1.17 -4.86 2.55
N PHE A 85 -1.70 -5.55 1.55
CA PHE A 85 -1.29 -5.50 0.14
C PHE A 85 0.05 -6.17 -0.20
N GLN A 86 0.80 -6.73 0.75
CA GLN A 86 2.02 -7.50 0.45
C GLN A 86 1.72 -8.84 -0.23
N ASP A 87 0.67 -9.51 0.24
CA ASP A 87 0.19 -10.82 -0.25
C ASP A 87 -1.17 -10.70 -0.96
N GLY A 88 -1.59 -9.47 -1.27
CA GLY A 88 -2.91 -9.19 -1.86
C GLY A 88 -4.07 -9.19 -0.86
N LEU A 89 -3.81 -9.32 0.43
CA LEU A 89 -4.85 -9.27 1.47
C LEU A 89 -4.76 -7.99 2.32
N LEU A 90 -5.84 -7.67 3.02
CA LEU A 90 -5.86 -6.65 4.07
C LEU A 90 -5.45 -7.26 5.41
N ALA A 91 -4.62 -6.57 6.18
CA ALA A 91 -4.18 -7.02 7.50
C ALA A 91 -5.38 -7.32 8.43
N PRO A 92 -5.25 -8.34 9.30
CA PRO A 92 -6.29 -8.71 10.26
C PRO A 92 -6.60 -7.55 11.23
N PRO A 93 -7.76 -7.59 11.91
CA PRO A 93 -8.06 -6.64 12.97
C PRO A 93 -7.06 -6.78 14.12
N VAL A 94 -6.63 -5.64 14.67
CA VAL A 94 -5.67 -5.55 15.76
C VAL A 94 -6.41 -5.20 17.05
N PHE A 95 -6.05 -5.91 18.12
CA PHE A 95 -6.58 -5.69 19.46
C PHE A 95 -5.44 -5.39 20.42
N THR A 96 -5.72 -4.54 21.40
CA THR A 96 -4.78 -4.22 22.47
C THR A 96 -5.52 -4.21 23.81
N ARG A 97 -4.79 -4.04 24.91
CA ARG A 97 -5.38 -3.95 26.25
C ARG A 97 -6.30 -2.72 26.35
N PRO A 98 -7.38 -2.78 27.16
CA PRO A 98 -7.81 -3.90 28.02
C PRO A 98 -8.55 -5.02 27.27
N ALA A 99 -8.72 -6.19 27.90
CA ALA A 99 -9.39 -7.35 27.30
C ALA A 99 -10.89 -7.13 27.02
N GLU A 100 -11.51 -6.19 27.72
CA GLU A 100 -12.88 -5.74 27.46
C GLU A 100 -12.93 -4.21 27.58
N TYR A 101 -13.53 -3.55 26.59
CA TYR A 101 -13.73 -2.11 26.57
C TYR A 101 -15.16 -1.79 26.14
N ALA A 102 -15.92 -1.13 27.02
CA ALA A 102 -17.32 -0.75 26.77
C ALA A 102 -18.21 -1.93 26.30
N GLY A 103 -18.02 -3.13 26.87
CA GLY A 103 -18.74 -4.35 26.49
C GLY A 103 -18.20 -5.05 25.24
N LEU A 104 -17.20 -4.48 24.55
CA LEU A 104 -16.52 -5.11 23.42
C LEU A 104 -15.34 -5.94 23.92
N LYS A 105 -15.40 -7.25 23.70
CA LYS A 105 -14.36 -8.19 24.13
C LYS A 105 -13.34 -8.47 23.03
N VAL A 106 -12.08 -8.63 23.44
CA VAL A 106 -11.05 -9.21 22.58
C VAL A 106 -11.42 -10.68 22.30
N PRO A 107 -11.33 -11.16 21.05
CA PRO A 107 -11.57 -12.57 20.72
C PRO A 107 -10.78 -13.52 21.62
N GLU A 108 -11.44 -14.52 22.20
CA GLU A 108 -10.83 -15.44 23.18
C GLU A 108 -9.59 -16.16 22.62
N VAL A 109 -9.58 -16.45 21.31
CA VAL A 109 -8.42 -17.05 20.62
C VAL A 109 -7.16 -16.20 20.76
N LEU A 110 -7.28 -14.87 20.74
CA LEU A 110 -6.15 -13.94 20.92
C LEU A 110 -5.65 -13.89 22.37
N LEU A 111 -6.48 -14.29 23.33
CA LEU A 111 -6.13 -14.37 24.75
C LEU A 111 -5.60 -15.76 25.15
N SER A 112 -5.69 -16.75 24.25
CA SER A 112 -5.37 -18.15 24.54
C SER A 112 -3.88 -18.48 24.69
N GLY A 113 -2.99 -17.59 24.21
CA GLY A 113 -1.55 -17.85 24.11
C GLY A 113 -1.15 -18.91 23.08
N HIS A 114 -2.11 -19.47 22.32
CA HIS A 114 -1.86 -20.57 21.39
C HIS A 114 -1.49 -20.06 19.99
N ALA A 115 -0.19 -19.85 19.73
CA ALA A 115 0.34 -19.22 18.52
C ALA A 115 -0.28 -19.73 17.21
N ALA A 116 -0.34 -21.05 16.99
CA ALA A 116 -0.90 -21.62 15.75
C ALA A 116 -2.39 -21.28 15.53
N LYS A 117 -3.19 -21.22 16.60
CA LYS A 117 -4.62 -20.84 16.53
C LYS A 117 -4.78 -19.36 16.25
N ILE A 118 -3.90 -18.54 16.83
CA ILE A 118 -3.88 -17.09 16.59
C ILE A 118 -3.53 -16.79 15.14
N GLU A 119 -2.51 -17.43 14.59
CA GLU A 119 -2.12 -17.24 13.19
C GLU A 119 -3.20 -17.71 12.21
N SER A 120 -3.81 -18.87 12.46
CA SER A 120 -4.93 -19.36 11.66
C SER A 120 -6.10 -18.37 11.68
N TRP A 121 -6.46 -17.88 12.87
CA TRP A 121 -7.52 -16.89 13.03
C TRP A 121 -7.19 -15.57 12.32
N ARG A 122 -5.94 -15.07 12.43
CA ARG A 122 -5.49 -13.85 11.75
C ARG A 122 -5.62 -13.99 10.24
N PHE A 123 -5.18 -15.11 9.68
CA PHE A 123 -5.34 -15.38 8.24
C PHE A 123 -6.81 -15.40 7.82
N GLU A 124 -7.67 -16.13 8.54
CA GLU A 124 -9.11 -16.17 8.27
C GLU A 124 -9.76 -14.78 8.33
N GLN A 125 -9.40 -13.95 9.32
CA GLN A 125 -9.91 -12.59 9.42
C GLN A 125 -9.38 -11.68 8.30
N SER A 126 -8.13 -11.84 7.88
CA SER A 126 -7.54 -11.13 6.75
C SER A 126 -8.30 -11.42 5.46
N VAL A 127 -8.52 -12.70 5.15
CA VAL A 127 -9.32 -13.15 4.00
C VAL A 127 -10.74 -12.59 4.04
N ARG A 128 -11.43 -12.76 5.18
CA ARG A 128 -12.80 -12.25 5.36
C ARG A 128 -12.88 -10.74 5.17
N ARG A 129 -11.96 -9.99 5.79
CA ARG A 129 -11.93 -8.52 5.71
C ARG A 129 -11.66 -8.04 4.29
N THR A 130 -10.78 -8.74 3.56
CA THR A 130 -10.49 -8.45 2.15
C THR A 130 -11.73 -8.67 1.31
N HIS A 131 -12.42 -9.80 1.46
CA HIS A 131 -13.66 -10.09 0.76
C HIS A 131 -14.75 -9.01 1.01
N GLU A 132 -14.90 -8.58 2.26
CA GLU A 132 -15.92 -7.59 2.65
C GLU A 132 -15.59 -6.16 2.19
N ARG A 133 -14.32 -5.76 2.19
CA ARG A 133 -13.92 -4.34 2.00
C ARG A 133 -13.24 -4.04 0.66
N ARG A 134 -12.51 -5.01 0.12
CA ARG A 134 -11.72 -4.90 -1.11
C ARG A 134 -11.84 -6.19 -1.93
N PRO A 135 -13.08 -6.56 -2.35
CA PRO A 135 -13.30 -7.76 -3.16
C PRO A 135 -12.52 -7.74 -4.49
N ASP A 136 -12.14 -6.56 -4.97
CA ASP A 136 -11.28 -6.35 -6.13
C ASP A 136 -9.89 -7.00 -6.00
N LEU A 137 -9.37 -7.12 -4.77
CA LEU A 137 -8.07 -7.76 -4.52
C LEU A 137 -8.13 -9.29 -4.63
N MET A 138 -9.30 -9.90 -4.42
CA MET A 138 -9.46 -11.37 -4.45
C MET A 138 -9.83 -11.90 -5.84
N ASN A 139 -10.54 -11.09 -6.62
CA ASN A 139 -11.11 -11.52 -7.89
C ASN A 139 -10.18 -11.34 -9.09
N GLY A 140 -8.93 -10.91 -8.88
CA GLY A 140 -7.95 -10.68 -9.95
C GLY A 140 -8.55 -9.84 -11.06
N ASP A 141 -8.56 -8.51 -10.87
CA ASP A 141 -9.23 -7.60 -11.80
C ASP A 141 -8.80 -7.82 -13.27
N LEU A 142 -9.66 -8.53 -14.01
CA LEU A 142 -9.54 -8.83 -15.46
C LEU A 142 -9.56 -7.56 -16.32
N SER A 143 -9.79 -6.39 -15.72
CA SER A 143 -9.69 -5.10 -16.40
C SER A 143 -8.25 -4.63 -16.61
N LYS A 144 -7.27 -5.15 -15.85
CA LYS A 144 -5.84 -4.79 -16.01
C LYS A 144 -5.16 -5.42 -17.23
N GLU A 145 -5.74 -6.45 -17.85
CA GLU A 145 -5.21 -7.07 -19.08
C GLU A 145 -5.65 -6.36 -20.38
N ARG A 146 -6.55 -5.37 -20.32
CA ARG A 146 -7.09 -4.70 -21.51
C ARG A 146 -6.36 -3.41 -21.94
N GLY A 147 -5.27 -3.03 -21.27
CA GLY A 147 -4.60 -1.75 -21.49
C GLY A 147 -3.37 -1.73 -22.42
N ASP A 148 -2.71 -2.86 -22.65
CA ASP A 148 -1.37 -2.88 -23.28
C ASP A 148 -1.33 -3.57 -24.66
N ASN A 149 -2.41 -3.52 -25.44
CA ASN A 149 -2.43 -4.02 -26.82
C ASN A 149 -3.29 -3.14 -27.75
N ILE A 150 -2.87 -1.89 -27.96
CA ILE A 150 -3.08 -1.14 -29.22
C ILE A 150 -1.86 -0.24 -29.46
#